data_AF-A0A6S7DJ42-F1
#
_entry.id   AF-A0A6S7DJ42-F1
#
_cell.length_a   1.000
_cell.length_b   1.000
_cell.length_c   1.000
_cell.angle_alpha   90.00
_cell.angle_beta   90.00
_cell.angle_gamma   90.00
#
_symmetry.space_group_name_H-M   'P 1'
#
loop_
_entity.id
_entity.type
_entity.pdbx_description
1 polymer ?
#
loop_
_entity_poly.entity_id
_entity_poly.type
_entity_poly.pdbx_seq_one_letter_code
_entity_poly.pdbx_strand_id
1 'polypeptide(L)' 'MHPVAVYYRDYKSENGLMMPHVLETVVAGVNQTHQMTIQHVTVNQAVDDSMFAKPQFAMAKVPAH' A
#
# COMPACT_ATOMS: atom_id res chain seq x y z
N MET A 1 -21.93 13.01 -0.87
CA MET A 1 -20.53 12.78 -0.44
C MET A 1 -20.59 12.09 0.91
N HIS A 2 -19.95 10.93 1.07
CA HIS A 2 -19.89 10.25 2.37
C HIS A 2 -18.63 10.68 3.11
N PRO A 3 -18.71 11.07 4.40
CA PRO A 3 -17.53 11.25 5.24
C PRO A 3 -16.65 10.01 5.24
N VAL A 4 -15.33 10.21 5.16
CA VAL A 4 -14.33 9.15 5.24
C VAL A 4 -13.37 9.49 6.37
N ALA A 5 -13.10 8.51 7.24
CA ALA A 5 -12.09 8.60 8.28
C ALA A 5 -11.04 7.51 8.06
N VAL A 6 -9.78 7.85 8.30
CA VAL A 6 -8.66 6.89 8.30
C VAL A 6 -8.00 6.94 9.67
N TYR A 7 -7.93 5.79 10.33
CA TYR A 7 -7.28 5.64 11.63
C TYR A 7 -5.95 4.94 11.46
N TYR A 8 -4.90 5.55 12.02
CA TYR A 8 -3.57 4.98 12.13
C TYR A 8 -3.39 4.40 13.53
N ARG A 9 -3.00 3.13 13.61
CA ARG A 9 -2.88 2.39 14.86
C ARG A 9 -1.62 1.53 14.86
N ASP A 10 -1.28 0.98 16.02
CA ASP A 10 -0.13 0.10 16.22
C ASP A 10 1.18 0.75 15.74
N TYR A 11 1.49 1.91 16.28
CA TYR A 11 2.72 2.64 15.94
C TYR A 11 3.95 1.93 16.51
N LYS A 12 4.96 1.73 15.65
CA LYS A 12 6.24 1.11 16.00
C LYS A 12 7.39 1.96 15.52
N SER A 13 8.52 1.85 16.20
CA SER A 13 9.76 2.50 15.79
C SER A 13 10.45 1.67 14.71
N GLU A 14 10.57 2.23 13.52
CA GLU A 14 11.20 1.62 12.35
C GLU A 14 12.36 2.50 11.89
N ASN A 15 13.60 2.09 12.20
CA ASN A 15 14.84 2.82 11.86
C ASN A 15 14.80 4.34 12.17
N GLY A 16 14.27 4.71 13.35
CA GLY A 16 14.16 6.11 13.80
C GLY A 16 12.87 6.84 13.38
N LEU A 17 11.96 6.17 12.66
CA LEU A 17 10.64 6.70 12.30
C LEU A 17 9.55 6.01 13.12
N MET A 18 8.55 6.77 13.60
CA MET A 18 7.36 6.19 14.20
C MET A 18 6.33 5.89 13.11
N MET A 19 6.17 4.62 12.75
CA MET A 19 5.35 4.15 11.65
C MET A 19 4.10 3.42 12.16
N PRO A 20 2.89 3.70 11.65
CA PRO A 20 1.72 2.90 11.98
C PRO A 20 1.74 1.57 11.23
N HIS A 21 1.45 0.47 11.93
CA HIS A 21 1.34 -0.85 11.30
C HIS A 21 -0.09 -1.26 10.95
N VAL A 22 -1.08 -0.49 11.39
CA VAL A 22 -2.49 -0.73 11.04
C VAL A 22 -3.11 0.56 10.52
N LEU A 23 -3.72 0.45 9.34
CA LEU A 23 -4.53 1.50 8.73
C LEU A 23 -5.97 0.99 8.63
N GLU A 24 -6.91 1.75 9.16
CA GLU A 24 -8.32 1.40 9.17
C GLU A 24 -9.14 2.53 8.54
N THR A 25 -9.77 2.26 7.40
CA THR A 25 -10.59 3.21 6.66
C THR A 25 -12.07 2.91 6.87
N VAL A 26 -12.81 3.92 7.34
CA VAL A 26 -14.25 3.85 7.60
C VAL A 26 -14.96 4.88 6.72
N VAL A 27 -16.00 4.44 6.00
CA VAL A 27 -16.88 5.31 5.20
C VAL A 27 -18.23 5.39 5.89
N ALA A 28 -18.67 6.60 6.22
CA ALA A 28 -19.92 6.81 6.94
C ALA A 28 -21.13 6.30 6.14
N GLY A 29 -21.95 5.46 6.77
CA GLY A 29 -23.10 4.81 6.16
C GLY A 29 -22.77 3.49 5.44
N VAL A 30 -21.51 3.05 5.45
CA VAL A 30 -21.08 1.74 4.92
C VAL A 30 -20.63 0.87 6.10
N ASN A 31 -21.26 -0.30 6.25
CA ASN A 31 -20.95 -1.22 7.36
C ASN A 31 -19.58 -1.90 7.22
N GLN A 32 -19.01 -1.91 6.02
CA GLN A 32 -17.70 -2.48 5.77
C GLN A 32 -16.60 -1.48 6.12
N THR A 33 -15.71 -1.91 6.99
CA THR A 33 -14.44 -1.23 7.26
C THR A 33 -13.34 -1.89 6.44
N HIS A 34 -12.41 -1.10 5.89
CA HIS A 34 -11.24 -1.62 5.21
C HIS A 34 -10.01 -1.49 6.10
N GLN A 35 -9.40 -2.62 6.45
CA GLN A 35 -8.19 -2.65 7.26
C GLN A 35 -7.00 -3.15 6.42
N MET A 36 -5.86 -2.47 6.55
CA MET A 36 -4.57 -2.88 6.03
C MET A 36 -3.58 -3.04 7.18
N THR A 37 -2.85 -4.15 7.18
CA THR A 37 -1.78 -4.42 8.15
C THR A 37 -0.42 -4.44 7.46
N ILE A 38 0.48 -3.56 7.89
CA ILE A 38 1.87 -3.52 7.46
C ILE A 38 2.66 -4.56 8.27
N GLN A 39 3.11 -5.59 7.57
CA GLN A 39 3.86 -6.69 8.20
C GLN A 39 5.33 -6.34 8.43
N HIS A 40 5.93 -5.57 7.52
CA HIS A 40 7.35 -5.23 7.56
C HIS A 40 7.60 -3.84 6.97
N VAL A 41 8.54 -3.12 7.56
CA VAL A 41 9.01 -1.81 7.11
C VAL A 41 10.53 -1.85 6.97
N THR A 42 11.03 -1.45 5.80
CA THR A 42 12.47 -1.21 5.58
C THR A 42 12.65 0.24 5.16
N VAL A 43 13.42 1.00 5.94
CA VAL A 43 13.68 2.43 5.66
C VAL A 43 14.96 2.56 4.85
N ASN A 44 14.93 3.39 3.81
CA ASN A 44 16.07 3.64 2.91
C ASN A 44 16.65 2.37 2.27
N GLN A 45 15.82 1.38 1.97
CA GLN A 45 16.27 0.22 1.21
C GLN A 45 16.75 0.68 -0.17
N ALA A 46 17.92 0.21 -0.61
CA ALA A 46 18.37 0.47 -1.96
C ALA A 46 17.41 -0.19 -2.95
N VAL A 47 16.90 0.58 -3.90
CA VAL A 47 15.93 0.14 -4.90
C VAL A 47 16.47 0.48 -6.28
N ASP A 48 16.38 -0.46 -7.22
CA ASP A 48 16.72 -0.22 -8.62
C ASP A 48 15.69 0.71 -9.28
N ASP A 49 16.15 1.71 -10.02
CA ASP A 49 15.31 2.71 -10.69
C ASP A 49 14.32 2.06 -11.68
N SER A 50 14.69 0.91 -12.26
CA SER A 50 13.82 0.14 -13.15
C SER A 50 12.52 -0.34 -12.50
N MET A 51 12.45 -0.44 -11.17
CA MET A 51 11.20 -0.77 -10.47
C MET A 51 10.14 0.33 -10.58
N PHE A 52 10.54 1.54 -10.93
CA PHE A 52 9.65 2.69 -11.17
C PHE A 52 9.48 2.99 -12.65
N ALA A 53 10.11 2.21 -13.54
CA ALA A 53 9.90 2.34 -14.97
C ALA A 53 8.45 1.99 -15.33
N LYS A 54 7.94 2.58 -16.41
CA LYS A 54 6.61 2.28 -16.92
C LYS A 54 6.50 0.75 -17.16
N PRO A 55 5.50 0.07 -16.59
CA PRO A 55 5.30 -1.35 -16.83
C PRO A 55 5.21 -1.59 -18.34
N GLN A 56 6.11 -2.40 -18.87
CA GLN A 56 5.97 -2.89 -20.23
C GLN A 56 4.86 -3.94 -20.19
N PHE A 57 3.72 -3.64 -20.79
CA PHE A 57 2.74 -4.69 -21.06
C PHE A 57 3.45 -5.76 -21.87
N ALA A 58 3.61 -6.96 -21.30
CA ALA A 58 4.08 -8.10 -22.07
C ALA A 58 3.12 -8.24 -23.25
N MET A 59 3.59 -7.93 -24.46
CA MET A 59 2.82 -8.20 -25.66
C MET A 59 2.58 -9.70 -25.66
N ALA A 60 1.34 -10.11 -25.36
CA ALA A 60 0.92 -11.49 -25.49
C ALA A 60 1.27 -11.91 -26.93
N LYS A 61 2.19 -12.85 -27.06
CA LYS A 61 2.62 -13.38 -28.35
C LYS A 61 1.39 -14.03 -28.99
N VAL A 62 0.73 -13.33 -29.91
CA VAL A 62 -0.35 -13.92 -30.72
C VAL A 62 0.32 -14.95 -31.63
N PRO A 63 -0.03 -16.25 -31.54
CA PRO A 63 0.53 -17.24 -32.45
C PRO A 63 0.05 -16.92 -33.88
N ALA A 64 0.99 -16.85 -34.83
CA ALA A 64 0.67 -16.72 -36.24
C ALA A 64 0.00 -18.01 -36.73
N HIS A 65 -1.13 -17.86 -37.42
CA HIS A 65 -1.78 -18.92 -38.19
C HIS A 65 -1.16 -19.03 -39.58
#